data_AF-A0A5N4E184-F1
#
_entry.id   AF-A0A5N4E184-F1
#
_cell.length_a   1.000
_cell.length_b   1.000
_cell.length_c   1.000
_cell.angle_alpha   90.00
_cell.angle_beta   90.00
_cell.angle_gamma   90.00
#
_symmetry.space_group_name_H-M   'P 1'
#
loop_
_entity.id
_entity.type
_entity.pdbx_description
1 polymer ?
#
loop_
_entity_poly.entity_id
_entity_poly.type
_entity_poly.pdbx_seq_one_letter_code
_entity_poly.pdbx_strand_id
1 'polypeptide(L)'
;MPLSKLCSCLDDDDDEPEDDDQEIKDKTLPRWQIWLAAERSRDQRHWRPWRPDKTRKQTEEDCEDPERQASLCPSLGVLFDDIGQSLIRLSSPDLQFQLIAAFLQFLGVPSGFSPPASCLYLAMDENSIFDNGFYDEKPLTFLNLSFSGIGCVGCTDQLGCRRWTRGHGREGEEFIRNIFHLVMPLFSGQERSQLCFSWLRYEIAKVIWCLHTKNKKRLKSQGKNCKKLAKNLLKEPDNRNSFCLWKQYAHLEWLLGNTEDARKVFDSALSIAGSRGLRDHELCELSLLYAELEVELLPDAGGAATARAVHILTRLAENGPCGPCTGQVLGVHILKARKAYEHALQDCLGESCVSDPAPTEFFNRLISLVKCFMLFQYLTIGIDAAVRIYEQVFAKLKGSVSPEGSSLEGSARPRSLSQVLEAVTLMHTSLLRFHMKISVYPLAPLREALSEALKLYPGNPVLWRAYIRIQSKSHSASKTRRFFDAVTRSAKPLEPWLFAIEAEKMRKRLVETVQRVDGREVHATIPETGLTHRIRALFDNALRSDSGSRCPLLWRMYLNFLVSLGNKERSKGVFYKALQNCPWAKVLYMDAVEYFPDEMQEILDLMTEKELRVRLLLEELELLLED
;
A
#
# COMPACT_ATOMS: atom_id res chain seq x y z
N MET A 1 -17.30 33.51 -17.99
CA MET A 1 -18.68 33.63 -17.47
C MET A 1 -18.82 32.74 -16.25
N PRO A 2 -19.48 33.18 -15.17
CA PRO A 2 -18.84 33.21 -13.86
C PRO A 2 -18.73 31.83 -13.20
N LEU A 3 -17.49 31.46 -12.89
CA LEU A 3 -17.03 30.30 -12.11
C LEU A 3 -17.26 30.46 -10.58
N SER A 4 -18.24 31.26 -10.16
CA SER A 4 -18.35 31.74 -8.77
C SER A 4 -19.45 31.11 -7.92
N LYS A 5 -19.97 29.92 -8.26
CA LYS A 5 -21.10 29.31 -7.52
C LYS A 5 -20.97 27.84 -7.08
N LEU A 6 -19.74 27.31 -6.99
CA LEU A 6 -19.49 25.99 -6.37
C LEU A 6 -18.55 26.03 -5.16
N CYS A 7 -18.27 27.22 -4.63
CA CYS A 7 -17.34 27.43 -3.51
C CYS A 7 -18.04 27.66 -2.16
N SER A 8 -19.25 27.12 -1.95
CA SER A 8 -19.89 27.18 -0.63
C SER A 8 -20.43 25.81 -0.24
N CYS A 9 -20.22 25.47 1.04
CA CYS A 9 -20.75 24.30 1.76
C CYS A 9 -19.83 23.08 1.83
N LEU A 10 -18.67 23.24 2.49
CA LEU A 10 -18.06 22.23 3.35
C LEU A 10 -17.16 22.90 4.41
N ASP A 11 -17.69 23.93 5.07
CA ASP A 11 -17.20 24.33 6.39
C ASP A 11 -17.99 23.50 7.40
N ASP A 12 -17.46 22.32 7.74
CA ASP A 12 -17.86 21.63 8.96
C ASP A 12 -16.66 21.71 9.89
N ASP A 13 -16.85 22.44 11.00
CA ASP A 13 -15.92 22.65 12.10
C ASP A 13 -15.35 21.31 12.60
N ASP A 14 -14.18 20.91 12.08
CA ASP A 14 -13.26 20.01 12.81
C ASP A 14 -12.40 20.92 13.70
N ASP A 15 -12.95 21.24 14.88
CA ASP A 15 -12.22 21.70 16.07
C ASP A 15 -11.21 20.60 16.49
N GLU A 16 -10.15 20.43 15.70
CA GLU A 16 -8.87 20.11 16.30
C GLU A 16 -8.40 21.38 16.99
N PRO A 17 -7.80 21.31 18.20
CA PRO A 17 -7.06 22.47 18.69
C PRO A 17 -6.14 22.88 17.54
N GLU A 18 -6.12 24.17 17.22
CA GLU A 18 -4.98 24.78 16.55
C GLU A 18 -3.76 24.11 17.18
N ASP A 19 -2.98 23.34 16.39
CA ASP A 19 -1.75 22.72 16.90
C ASP A 19 -0.90 23.94 17.20
N ASP A 20 -0.98 24.40 18.45
CA ASP A 20 -0.59 25.73 18.90
C ASP A 20 0.76 26.07 18.28
N ASP A 21 0.91 27.34 17.90
CA ASP A 21 2.15 27.98 17.43
C ASP A 21 3.32 27.89 18.44
N GLN A 22 3.26 27.01 19.45
CA GLN A 22 4.40 26.64 20.27
C GLN A 22 5.36 25.75 19.48
N GLU A 23 6.31 26.38 18.79
CA GLU A 23 7.43 25.71 18.12
C GLU A 23 8.28 24.83 19.05
N ILE A 24 8.23 25.05 20.37
CA ILE A 24 8.94 24.23 21.36
C ILE A 24 7.98 23.85 22.49
N LYS A 25 7.54 22.59 22.50
CA LYS A 25 6.62 22.04 23.52
C LYS A 25 7.31 21.80 24.88
N ASP A 26 8.63 21.59 24.89
CA ASP A 26 9.42 21.34 26.11
C ASP A 26 10.88 21.79 25.93
N LYS A 27 11.24 22.92 26.55
CA LYS A 27 12.60 23.49 26.51
C LYS A 27 13.61 22.72 27.38
N THR A 28 13.16 21.73 28.16
CA THR A 28 14.05 20.93 29.04
C THR A 28 14.73 19.77 28.30
N LEU A 29 14.31 19.47 27.07
CA LEU A 29 14.88 18.41 26.26
C LEU A 29 16.26 18.80 25.69
N PRO A 30 17.12 17.82 25.37
CA PRO A 30 18.37 18.07 24.66
C PRO A 30 18.15 18.82 23.34
N ARG A 31 19.05 19.76 23.02
CA ARG A 31 19.01 20.61 21.81
C ARG A 31 18.67 19.84 20.53
N TRP A 32 19.31 18.70 20.31
CA TRP A 32 19.10 17.86 19.13
C TRP A 32 17.68 17.28 19.03
N GLN A 33 17.02 16.99 20.16
CA GLN A 33 15.63 16.49 20.18
C GLN A 33 14.64 17.59 19.83
N ILE A 34 14.86 18.79 20.39
CA ILE A 34 14.04 19.98 20.10
C ILE A 34 14.15 20.31 18.60
N TRP A 35 15.38 20.36 18.09
CA TRP A 35 15.63 20.59 16.67
C TRP A 35 14.95 19.53 15.79
N LEU A 36 15.14 18.24 16.06
CA LEU A 36 14.51 17.17 15.27
C LEU A 36 12.99 17.28 15.27
N ALA A 37 12.37 17.62 16.40
CA ALA A 37 10.93 17.77 16.50
C ALA A 37 10.42 18.97 15.69
N ALA A 38 11.09 20.12 15.82
CA ALA A 38 10.75 21.33 15.11
C ALA A 38 11.00 21.19 13.59
N GLU A 39 12.14 20.64 13.19
CA GLU A 39 12.49 20.38 11.79
C GLU A 39 11.48 19.43 11.13
N ARG A 40 11.11 18.31 11.78
CA ARG A 40 10.08 17.38 11.28
C ARG A 40 8.71 18.07 11.17
N SER A 41 8.37 18.93 12.13
CA SER A 41 7.11 19.69 12.12
C SER A 41 7.07 20.72 10.98
N ARG A 42 8.16 21.47 10.78
CA ARG A 42 8.31 22.45 9.70
C ARG A 42 8.36 21.77 8.33
N ASP A 43 9.02 20.62 8.19
CA ASP A 43 9.01 19.84 6.95
C ASP A 43 7.57 19.43 6.54
N GLN A 44 6.74 19.05 7.51
CA GLN A 44 5.36 18.62 7.26
C GLN A 44 4.40 19.76 6.91
N ARG A 45 4.66 20.98 7.40
CA ARG A 45 3.83 22.16 7.13
C ARG A 45 4.34 22.96 5.93
N HIS A 46 5.64 23.17 5.86
CA HIS A 46 6.24 24.16 4.95
C HIS A 46 6.79 23.55 3.66
N TRP A 47 6.39 22.33 3.29
CA TRP A 47 6.84 21.65 2.07
C TRP A 47 6.44 22.36 0.77
N ARG A 48 5.46 23.28 0.80
CA ARG A 48 5.07 24.11 -0.36
C ARG A 48 5.82 25.44 -0.41
N PRO A 49 6.08 25.97 -1.63
CA PRO A 49 6.47 27.37 -1.81
C PRO A 49 5.47 28.30 -1.11
N TRP A 50 5.96 29.33 -0.44
CA TRP A 50 5.09 30.28 0.24
C TRP A 50 4.36 31.15 -0.78
N ARG A 51 3.10 31.45 -0.51
CA ARG A 51 2.27 32.31 -1.35
C ARG A 51 1.53 33.30 -0.45
N PRO A 52 1.57 34.60 -0.74
CA PRO A 52 0.89 35.61 0.07
C PRO A 52 -0.61 35.39 0.02
N ASP A 53 -1.24 35.31 1.19
CA ASP A 53 -2.70 35.28 1.27
C ASP A 53 -3.25 36.69 1.05
N LYS A 54 -3.83 36.89 -0.15
CA LYS A 54 -4.48 38.14 -0.54
C LYS A 54 -5.66 38.51 0.36
N THR A 55 -6.30 37.53 1.00
CA THR A 55 -7.42 37.77 1.92
C THR A 55 -6.95 38.32 3.27
N ARG A 56 -5.74 37.94 3.71
CA ARG A 56 -5.08 38.43 4.93
C ARG A 56 -4.18 39.65 4.70
N LYS A 57 -4.17 40.22 3.49
CA LYS A 57 -3.29 41.33 3.07
C LYS A 57 -1.79 41.04 3.24
N GLN A 58 -1.41 39.76 3.19
CA GLN A 58 -0.01 39.38 3.25
C GLN A 58 0.71 39.76 1.95
N THR A 59 1.96 40.13 2.08
CA THR A 59 2.91 40.51 1.04
C THR A 59 4.11 39.57 1.08
N GLU A 60 4.89 39.48 0.01
CA GLU A 60 6.06 38.59 -0.05
C GLU A 60 7.10 38.86 1.04
N GLU A 61 7.07 40.05 1.65
CA GLU A 61 7.91 40.46 2.77
C GLU A 61 7.45 39.86 4.11
N ASP A 62 6.20 39.38 4.22
CA ASP A 62 5.64 38.75 5.44
C ASP A 62 6.02 37.27 5.58
N CYS A 63 6.86 36.74 4.70
CA CYS A 63 7.30 35.36 4.78
C CYS A 63 8.52 35.23 5.70
N GLU A 64 8.35 34.58 6.85
CA GLU A 64 9.39 34.38 7.86
C GLU A 64 10.53 33.44 7.42
N ASP A 65 10.35 32.66 6.35
CA ASP A 65 11.33 31.72 5.81
C ASP A 65 11.80 32.23 4.43
N PRO A 66 12.99 32.86 4.34
CA PRO A 66 13.52 33.43 3.10
C PRO A 66 13.67 32.40 1.97
N GLU A 67 13.87 31.12 2.30
CA GLU A 67 13.97 30.04 1.33
C GLU A 67 12.60 29.57 0.80
N ARG A 68 11.48 30.10 1.32
CA ARG A 68 10.14 29.90 0.72
C ARG A 68 9.70 31.08 -0.14
N GLN A 69 10.38 32.21 -0.05
CA GLN A 69 10.12 33.39 -0.87
C GLN A 69 10.66 33.14 -2.28
N ALA A 70 9.76 32.81 -3.21
CA ALA A 70 10.12 32.56 -4.60
C ALA A 70 10.72 33.78 -5.31
N SER A 71 10.55 34.99 -4.76
CA SER A 71 10.99 36.27 -5.34
C SER A 71 12.31 36.81 -4.77
N LEU A 72 12.71 36.45 -3.54
CA LEU A 72 13.90 37.01 -2.89
C LEU A 72 15.15 36.14 -2.96
N CYS A 73 15.02 34.84 -3.26
CA CYS A 73 16.16 33.92 -3.37
C CYS A 73 16.23 33.28 -4.77
N PRO A 74 16.78 33.96 -5.78
CA PRO A 74 16.90 33.44 -7.15
C PRO A 74 17.77 32.18 -7.26
N SER A 75 18.60 31.89 -6.26
CA SER A 75 19.46 30.70 -6.18
C SER A 75 18.80 29.49 -5.53
N LEU A 76 17.63 29.65 -4.87
CA LEU A 76 16.89 28.56 -4.20
C LEU A 76 15.41 28.46 -4.61
N GLY A 77 14.84 29.51 -5.19
CA GLY A 77 13.51 29.49 -5.80
C GLY A 77 13.59 28.92 -7.21
N VAL A 78 12.79 27.89 -7.51
CA VAL A 78 12.71 27.33 -8.87
C VAL A 78 11.95 28.30 -9.77
N LEU A 79 12.66 29.10 -10.55
CA LEU A 79 12.09 29.99 -11.55
C LEU A 79 11.70 29.19 -12.81
N PHE A 80 10.78 29.74 -13.60
CA PHE A 80 10.40 29.11 -14.87
C PHE A 80 11.62 28.96 -15.80
N ASP A 81 12.53 29.93 -15.80
CA ASP A 81 13.74 29.89 -16.63
C ASP A 81 14.68 28.74 -16.22
N ASP A 82 14.69 28.33 -14.95
CA ASP A 82 15.50 27.22 -14.44
C ASP A 82 15.03 25.86 -14.96
N ILE A 83 13.70 25.71 -15.12
CA ILE A 83 13.09 24.45 -15.56
C ILE A 83 12.70 24.47 -17.03
N GLY A 84 12.59 25.64 -17.65
CA GLY A 84 11.99 25.84 -18.97
C GLY A 84 12.63 25.00 -20.07
N GLN A 85 13.96 24.87 -20.04
CA GLN A 85 14.71 24.03 -20.99
C GLN A 85 14.51 22.52 -20.75
N SER A 86 14.08 22.13 -19.55
CA SER A 86 13.81 20.75 -19.15
C SER A 86 12.32 20.38 -19.23
N LEU A 87 11.43 21.35 -19.49
CA LEU A 87 10.00 21.09 -19.62
C LEU A 87 9.70 20.38 -20.95
N ILE A 88 9.15 19.19 -20.84
CA ILE A 88 8.72 18.38 -21.99
C ILE A 88 7.21 18.46 -22.10
N ARG A 89 6.69 18.80 -23.29
CA ARG A 89 5.26 18.76 -23.57
C ARG A 89 4.84 17.34 -23.94
N LEU A 90 3.95 16.76 -23.13
CA LEU A 90 3.28 15.50 -23.47
C LEU A 90 2.08 15.79 -24.36
N SER A 91 2.12 15.33 -25.62
CA SER A 91 1.04 15.53 -26.59
C SER A 91 -0.03 14.42 -26.55
N SER A 92 0.32 13.25 -26.01
CA SER A 92 -0.60 12.10 -25.94
C SER A 92 -1.49 12.20 -24.69
N PRO A 93 -2.82 12.08 -24.82
CA PRO A 93 -3.74 12.08 -23.68
C PRO A 93 -3.46 10.91 -22.72
N ASP A 94 -3.14 9.72 -23.25
CA ASP A 94 -2.80 8.55 -22.43
C ASP A 94 -1.57 8.80 -21.55
N LEU A 95 -0.53 9.45 -22.11
CA LEU A 95 0.68 9.80 -21.36
C LEU A 95 0.41 10.89 -20.33
N GLN A 96 -0.48 11.86 -20.64
CA GLN A 96 -0.91 12.87 -19.68
C GLN A 96 -1.65 12.21 -18.50
N PHE A 97 -2.56 11.28 -18.77
CA PHE A 97 -3.26 10.53 -17.74
C PHE A 97 -2.30 9.67 -16.91
N GLN A 98 -1.39 8.94 -17.55
CA GLN A 98 -0.36 8.15 -16.86
C GLN A 98 0.53 9.00 -15.97
N LEU A 99 0.91 10.21 -16.40
CA LEU A 99 1.67 11.15 -15.58
C LEU A 99 0.88 11.54 -14.33
N ILE A 100 -0.39 11.90 -14.46
CA ILE A 100 -1.26 12.24 -13.32
C ILE A 100 -1.45 11.04 -12.40
N ALA A 101 -1.71 9.85 -12.94
CA ALA A 101 -1.85 8.63 -12.15
C ALA A 101 -0.54 8.30 -11.39
N ALA A 102 0.62 8.42 -12.04
CA ALA A 102 1.93 8.22 -11.42
C ALA A 102 2.22 9.27 -10.34
N PHE A 103 1.85 10.53 -10.57
CA PHE A 103 2.00 11.60 -9.58
C PHE A 103 1.10 11.38 -8.37
N LEU A 104 -0.17 11.02 -8.57
CA LEU A 104 -1.07 10.63 -7.48
C LEU A 104 -0.51 9.43 -6.70
N GLN A 105 0.01 8.41 -7.38
CA GLN A 105 0.67 7.26 -6.77
C GLN A 105 1.87 7.68 -5.91
N PHE A 106 2.67 8.62 -6.42
CA PHE A 106 3.78 9.22 -5.69
C PHE A 106 3.32 9.98 -4.44
N LEU A 107 2.18 10.68 -4.50
CA LEU A 107 1.59 11.37 -3.34
C LEU A 107 0.88 10.43 -2.35
N GLY A 108 0.99 9.11 -2.52
CA GLY A 108 0.35 8.16 -1.62
C GLY A 108 -1.09 7.76 -2.01
N VAL A 109 -1.63 8.26 -3.12
CA VAL A 109 -2.99 7.94 -3.60
C VAL A 109 -2.97 6.64 -4.41
N PRO A 110 -3.84 5.66 -4.12
CA PRO A 110 -3.88 4.39 -4.86
C PRO A 110 -4.54 4.57 -6.25
N SER A 111 -3.75 4.93 -7.25
CA SER A 111 -4.23 5.22 -8.62
C SER A 111 -4.16 4.03 -9.59
N GLY A 112 -3.61 2.89 -9.16
CA GLY A 112 -3.47 1.69 -9.99
C GLY A 112 -2.26 1.72 -10.94
N PHE A 113 -1.48 2.81 -10.93
CA PHE A 113 -0.20 2.87 -11.62
C PHE A 113 0.90 2.23 -10.76
N SER A 114 1.72 1.37 -11.35
CA SER A 114 2.89 0.78 -10.69
C SER A 114 4.16 1.31 -11.37
N PRO A 115 4.90 2.23 -10.73
CA PRO A 115 6.14 2.72 -11.30
C PRO A 115 7.20 1.61 -11.31
N PRO A 116 8.25 1.75 -12.14
CA PRO A 116 9.37 0.81 -12.14
C PRO A 116 9.93 0.61 -10.73
N ALA A 117 10.33 -0.63 -10.41
CA ALA A 117 10.87 -0.97 -9.09
C ALA A 117 12.06 -0.09 -8.68
N SER A 118 12.91 0.30 -9.65
CA SER A 118 14.02 1.24 -9.41
C SER A 118 13.55 2.59 -8.87
N CYS A 119 12.43 3.13 -9.38
CA CYS A 119 11.87 4.39 -8.89
C CYS A 119 11.28 4.23 -7.48
N LEU A 120 10.66 3.09 -7.21
CA LEU A 120 10.14 2.77 -5.88
C LEU A 120 11.28 2.69 -4.86
N TYR A 121 12.39 2.01 -5.18
CA TYR A 121 13.51 1.85 -4.25
C TYR A 121 14.18 3.17 -3.89
N LEU A 122 14.28 4.12 -4.84
CA LEU A 122 14.84 5.46 -4.60
C LEU A 122 14.03 6.28 -3.59
N ALA A 123 12.71 6.12 -3.61
CA ALA A 123 11.78 6.80 -2.72
C ALA A 123 11.40 5.97 -1.48
N MET A 124 11.92 4.74 -1.37
CA MET A 124 11.62 3.85 -0.25
C MET A 124 12.49 4.22 0.93
N ASP A 125 11.91 4.96 1.87
CA ASP A 125 12.55 5.42 3.11
C ASP A 125 11.90 4.83 4.37
N GLU A 126 10.91 3.95 4.21
CA GLU A 126 10.07 3.50 5.31
C GLU A 126 9.81 2.00 5.43
N ASN A 127 9.56 1.58 6.67
CA ASN A 127 9.31 0.18 7.03
C ASN A 127 7.87 -0.30 6.76
N SER A 128 7.02 0.47 6.07
CA SER A 128 5.62 0.14 5.83
C SER A 128 5.43 -1.17 5.04
N ILE A 129 6.43 -1.54 4.24
CA ILE A 129 6.50 -2.83 3.54
C ILE A 129 6.39 -4.04 4.48
N PHE A 130 6.82 -3.90 5.74
CA PHE A 130 6.79 -4.93 6.78
C PHE A 130 5.52 -4.91 7.65
N ASP A 131 4.68 -3.87 7.54
CA ASP A 131 3.57 -3.68 8.46
C ASP A 131 2.43 -4.69 8.25
N ASN A 132 1.86 -5.11 9.38
CA ASN A 132 0.94 -6.25 9.48
C ASN A 132 -0.50 -5.85 9.89
N GLY A 133 -0.88 -4.58 9.80
CA GLY A 133 -2.05 -3.96 10.46
C GLY A 133 -3.39 -4.74 10.44
N PHE A 134 -3.88 -5.18 9.28
CA PHE A 134 -5.18 -5.88 9.15
C PHE A 134 -5.07 -7.34 8.66
N TYR A 135 -3.86 -7.81 8.36
CA TYR A 135 -3.66 -9.03 7.55
C TYR A 135 -4.10 -10.33 8.24
N ASP A 136 -4.18 -10.35 9.57
CA ASP A 136 -4.52 -11.54 10.35
C ASP A 136 -6.01 -11.63 10.71
N GLU A 137 -6.71 -10.50 10.78
CA GLU A 137 -8.14 -10.49 11.09
C GLU A 137 -8.97 -10.85 9.85
N LYS A 138 -8.55 -10.35 8.67
CA LYS A 138 -9.33 -10.41 7.43
C LYS A 138 -8.52 -10.93 6.24
N PRO A 139 -8.18 -12.24 6.21
CA PRO A 139 -7.28 -12.82 5.21
C PRO A 139 -7.85 -12.90 3.78
N LEU A 140 -9.15 -12.72 3.56
CA LEU A 140 -9.77 -12.66 2.24
C LEU A 140 -9.86 -11.21 1.75
N THR A 141 -10.28 -10.26 2.60
CA THR A 141 -10.55 -8.88 2.16
C THR A 141 -9.34 -7.94 2.22
N PHE A 142 -8.22 -8.35 2.84
CA PHE A 142 -7.05 -7.47 3.01
C PHE A 142 -6.45 -6.95 1.69
N LEU A 143 -6.58 -7.68 0.57
CA LEU A 143 -6.07 -7.21 -0.72
C LEU A 143 -6.83 -5.97 -1.19
N ASN A 144 -8.12 -5.87 -0.85
CA ASN A 144 -8.94 -4.68 -1.09
C ASN A 144 -8.59 -3.52 -0.12
N LEU A 145 -7.88 -3.80 0.98
CA LEU A 145 -7.40 -2.83 1.97
C LEU A 145 -5.95 -2.36 1.72
N SER A 146 -5.24 -2.93 0.73
CA SER A 146 -3.82 -2.66 0.52
C SER A 146 -3.58 -1.30 -0.14
N PHE A 147 -2.70 -0.50 0.47
CA PHE A 147 -2.23 0.79 -0.05
C PHE A 147 -0.92 0.59 -0.82
N SER A 148 -0.87 1.10 -2.05
CA SER A 148 0.33 1.02 -2.91
C SER A 148 1.13 2.32 -2.94
N GLY A 149 0.63 3.39 -2.31
CA GLY A 149 1.16 4.75 -2.42
C GLY A 149 2.60 4.90 -1.92
N ILE A 150 3.39 5.75 -2.59
CA ILE A 150 4.80 6.04 -2.26
C ILE A 150 4.85 7.18 -1.24
N GLY A 151 4.32 6.95 -0.05
CA GLY A 151 4.49 7.86 1.07
C GLY A 151 3.85 9.24 1.00
N CYS A 152 4.06 10.02 2.08
CA CYS A 152 3.57 11.37 2.30
C CYS A 152 4.70 12.37 2.03
N VAL A 153 4.44 13.34 1.17
CA VAL A 153 5.35 14.45 0.88
C VAL A 153 5.62 15.24 2.17
N GLY A 154 6.89 15.63 2.38
CA GLY A 154 7.28 16.45 3.53
C GLY A 154 7.39 15.70 4.87
N CYS A 155 7.34 14.37 4.88
CA CYS A 155 7.51 13.58 6.11
C CYS A 155 8.93 13.02 6.21
N THR A 156 9.67 13.42 7.26
CA THR A 156 11.00 12.90 7.63
C THR A 156 10.96 12.17 8.97
N ASP A 157 9.99 11.25 9.09
CA ASP A 157 9.69 10.56 10.36
C ASP A 157 10.81 9.60 10.79
N GLN A 158 10.93 9.39 12.10
CA GLN A 158 11.88 8.46 12.71
C GLN A 158 11.68 7.02 12.22
N LEU A 159 12.78 6.31 11.96
CA LEU A 159 12.72 4.91 11.52
C LEU A 159 12.08 4.02 12.60
N GLY A 160 10.98 3.35 12.26
CA GLY A 160 10.27 2.44 13.17
C GLY A 160 9.03 3.06 13.82
N CYS A 161 8.81 4.38 13.67
CA CYS A 161 7.47 4.93 13.78
C CYS A 161 6.59 4.23 12.74
N ARG A 162 5.49 3.62 13.18
CA ARG A 162 4.52 3.03 12.24
C ARG A 162 3.93 4.16 11.42
N ARG A 163 4.25 4.28 10.13
CA ARG A 163 3.68 5.34 9.26
C ARG A 163 2.16 5.24 9.10
N TRP A 164 1.57 4.09 9.47
CA TRP A 164 0.13 3.95 9.68
C TRP A 164 -0.44 4.89 10.76
N THR A 165 0.33 5.85 11.28
CA THR A 165 -0.10 6.83 12.27
C THR A 165 -0.13 8.27 11.74
N ARG A 166 0.10 8.52 10.45
CA ARG A 166 -0.26 9.79 9.81
C ARG A 166 -0.60 9.55 8.34
N GLY A 167 -1.88 9.71 7.99
CA GLY A 167 -2.17 10.20 6.64
C GLY A 167 -1.48 11.55 6.44
N HIS A 168 -1.64 12.14 5.25
CA HIS A 168 -1.21 13.53 5.08
C HIS A 168 -1.75 14.41 6.23
N GLY A 169 -0.96 15.41 6.66
CA GLY A 169 -1.49 16.45 7.54
C GLY A 169 -2.65 17.18 6.86
N ARG A 170 -3.39 18.02 7.59
CA ARG A 170 -4.51 18.81 7.04
C ARG A 170 -4.18 19.46 5.70
N GLU A 171 -3.01 20.11 5.62
CA GLU A 171 -2.53 20.78 4.41
C GLU A 171 -2.21 19.80 3.27
N GLY A 172 -1.65 18.61 3.55
CA GLY A 172 -1.39 17.60 2.52
C GLY A 172 -2.69 16.95 2.02
N GLU A 173 -3.66 16.71 2.91
CA GLU A 173 -4.99 16.23 2.50
C GLU A 173 -5.69 17.26 1.61
N GLU A 174 -5.63 18.54 1.98
CA GLU A 174 -6.16 19.63 1.18
C GLU A 174 -5.44 19.75 -0.17
N PHE A 175 -4.12 19.53 -0.22
CA PHE A 175 -3.38 19.51 -1.47
C PHE A 175 -3.95 18.50 -2.45
N ILE A 176 -4.11 17.26 -1.98
CA ILE A 176 -4.57 16.14 -2.80
C ILE A 176 -6.00 16.39 -3.27
N ARG A 177 -6.87 16.90 -2.37
CA ARG A 177 -8.22 17.34 -2.73
C ARG A 177 -8.20 18.39 -3.85
N ASN A 178 -7.33 19.40 -3.74
CA ASN A 178 -7.21 20.46 -4.74
C ASN A 178 -6.65 19.93 -6.06
N ILE A 179 -5.72 18.97 -6.03
CA ILE A 179 -5.25 18.27 -7.24
C ILE A 179 -6.43 17.56 -7.91
N PHE A 180 -7.23 16.79 -7.18
CA PHE A 180 -8.42 16.15 -7.76
C PHE A 180 -9.36 17.16 -8.39
N HIS A 181 -9.65 18.29 -7.73
CA HIS A 181 -10.47 19.35 -8.32
C HIS A 181 -9.86 19.97 -9.58
N LEU A 182 -8.53 20.10 -9.64
CA LEU A 182 -7.82 20.64 -10.80
C LEU A 182 -7.80 19.67 -11.98
N VAL A 183 -7.55 18.39 -11.74
CA VAL A 183 -7.34 17.40 -12.82
C VAL A 183 -8.66 16.79 -13.31
N MET A 184 -9.68 16.68 -12.47
CA MET A 184 -10.95 16.03 -12.83
C MET A 184 -11.66 16.64 -14.06
N PRO A 185 -11.65 17.98 -14.28
CA PRO A 185 -12.21 18.59 -15.49
C PRO A 185 -11.39 18.37 -16.76
N LEU A 186 -10.13 17.94 -16.64
CA LEU A 186 -9.23 17.75 -17.79
C LEU A 186 -9.47 16.42 -18.51
N PHE A 187 -10.11 15.46 -17.85
CA PHE A 187 -10.33 14.10 -18.35
C PHE A 187 -11.83 13.81 -18.50
N SER A 188 -12.16 12.86 -19.38
CA SER A 188 -13.54 12.44 -19.66
C SER A 188 -13.64 10.92 -19.82
N GLY A 189 -14.85 10.36 -19.76
CA GLY A 189 -15.07 8.92 -19.91
C GLY A 189 -14.34 8.07 -18.87
N GLN A 190 -13.64 7.03 -19.32
CA GLN A 190 -13.01 6.02 -18.46
C GLN A 190 -11.92 6.60 -17.54
N GLU A 191 -11.10 7.53 -18.04
CA GLU A 191 -10.03 8.18 -17.27
C GLU A 191 -10.60 8.98 -16.09
N ARG A 192 -11.69 9.72 -16.33
CA ARG A 192 -12.40 10.45 -15.27
C ARG A 192 -12.97 9.48 -14.23
N SER A 193 -13.62 8.39 -14.65
CA SER A 193 -14.12 7.38 -13.73
C SER A 193 -13.01 6.72 -12.90
N GLN A 194 -11.83 6.50 -13.48
CA GLN A 194 -10.65 6.00 -12.74
C GLN A 194 -10.14 7.02 -11.70
N LEU A 195 -10.17 8.31 -12.00
CA LEU A 195 -9.85 9.36 -11.02
C LEU A 195 -10.86 9.41 -9.88
N CYS A 196 -12.17 9.36 -10.19
CA CYS A 196 -13.22 9.27 -9.17
C CYS A 196 -13.01 8.04 -8.26
N PHE A 197 -12.67 6.90 -8.84
CA PHE A 197 -12.37 5.68 -8.11
C PHE A 197 -11.13 5.83 -7.21
N SER A 198 -10.05 6.41 -7.73
CA SER A 198 -8.80 6.65 -7.00
C SER A 198 -9.03 7.61 -5.82
N TRP A 199 -9.81 8.66 -6.03
CA TRP A 199 -10.18 9.60 -4.97
C TRP A 199 -10.99 8.93 -3.86
N LEU A 200 -12.03 8.18 -4.23
CA LEU A 200 -12.83 7.47 -3.23
C LEU A 200 -12.00 6.45 -2.45
N ARG A 201 -11.08 5.73 -3.12
CA ARG A 201 -10.15 4.82 -2.44
C ARG A 201 -9.21 5.53 -1.49
N TYR A 202 -8.72 6.71 -1.84
CA TYR A 202 -7.90 7.53 -0.95
C TYR A 202 -8.69 7.99 0.29
N GLU A 203 -9.94 8.40 0.15
CA GLU A 203 -10.78 8.75 1.30
C GLU A 203 -11.10 7.53 2.19
N ILE A 204 -11.37 6.37 1.59
CA ILE A 204 -11.54 5.11 2.33
C ILE A 204 -10.24 4.74 3.06
N ALA A 205 -9.06 5.04 2.50
CA ALA A 205 -7.77 4.84 3.16
C ALA A 205 -7.71 5.54 4.52
N LYS A 206 -8.19 6.79 4.57
CA LYS A 206 -8.25 7.58 5.81
C LYS A 206 -9.20 6.98 6.83
N VAL A 207 -10.32 6.40 6.39
CA VAL A 207 -11.26 5.69 7.27
C VAL A 207 -10.61 4.43 7.87
N ILE A 208 -9.95 3.62 7.03
CA ILE A 208 -9.18 2.44 7.45
C ILE A 208 -8.11 2.81 8.47
N TRP A 209 -7.42 3.93 8.24
CA TRP A 209 -6.45 4.50 9.17
C TRP A 209 -7.09 4.90 10.51
N CYS A 210 -8.25 5.58 10.50
CA CYS A 210 -8.97 5.93 11.73
C CYS A 210 -9.43 4.69 12.53
N LEU A 211 -9.78 3.60 11.84
CA LEU A 211 -10.13 2.32 12.48
C LEU A 211 -8.91 1.72 13.20
N HIS A 212 -7.73 1.79 12.60
CA HIS A 212 -6.49 1.32 13.22
C HIS A 212 -6.09 2.10 14.46
N THR A 213 -6.14 3.43 14.39
CA THR A 213 -5.74 4.30 15.51
C THR A 213 -6.78 4.31 16.64
N LYS A 214 -7.93 3.64 16.45
CA LYS A 214 -9.07 3.61 17.39
C LYS A 214 -9.60 5.01 17.75
N ASN A 215 -9.35 6.02 16.89
CA ASN A 215 -9.82 7.39 17.10
C ASN A 215 -11.29 7.53 16.68
N LYS A 216 -12.20 7.32 17.63
CA LYS A 216 -13.66 7.32 17.39
C LYS A 216 -14.20 8.66 16.91
N LYS A 217 -13.61 9.79 17.30
CA LYS A 217 -14.09 11.14 16.91
C LYS A 217 -13.79 11.36 15.42
N ARG A 218 -12.52 11.21 15.03
CA ARG A 218 -12.07 11.37 13.64
C ARG A 218 -12.71 10.34 12.70
N LEU A 219 -12.92 9.10 13.17
CA LEU A 219 -13.66 8.10 12.39
C LEU A 219 -15.08 8.55 12.03
N LYS A 220 -15.79 9.23 12.94
CA LYS A 220 -17.15 9.71 12.68
C LYS A 220 -17.15 10.87 11.68
N SER A 221 -16.27 11.86 11.81
CA SER A 221 -16.20 12.99 10.86
C SER A 221 -15.75 12.51 9.47
N GLN A 222 -14.64 11.77 9.41
CA GLN A 222 -14.11 11.22 8.15
C GLN A 222 -15.08 10.24 7.48
N GLY A 223 -15.76 9.39 8.26
CA GLY A 223 -16.79 8.50 7.74
C GLY A 223 -17.96 9.24 7.10
N LYS A 224 -18.43 10.36 7.70
CA LYS A 224 -19.48 11.21 7.12
C LYS A 224 -19.01 11.87 5.83
N ASN A 225 -17.80 12.45 5.82
CA ASN A 225 -17.23 13.13 4.66
C ASN A 225 -17.05 12.18 3.47
N CYS A 226 -16.48 10.99 3.72
CA CYS A 226 -16.29 9.96 2.70
C CYS A 226 -17.64 9.46 2.13
N LYS A 227 -18.67 9.28 2.97
CA LYS A 227 -20.03 8.94 2.49
C LYS A 227 -20.65 10.02 1.62
N LYS A 228 -20.49 11.30 2.01
CA LYS A 228 -20.98 12.44 1.21
C LYS A 228 -20.31 12.45 -0.15
N LEU A 229 -18.98 12.26 -0.20
CA LEU A 229 -18.24 12.14 -1.45
C LEU A 229 -18.75 10.96 -2.30
N ALA A 230 -18.83 9.75 -1.74
CA ALA A 230 -19.28 8.57 -2.46
C ALA A 230 -20.67 8.76 -3.10
N LYS A 231 -21.62 9.32 -2.33
CA LYS A 231 -22.96 9.64 -2.83
C LYS A 231 -22.96 10.71 -3.91
N ASN A 232 -22.09 11.72 -3.81
CA ASN A 232 -21.98 12.75 -4.82
C ASN A 232 -21.41 12.19 -6.12
N LEU A 233 -20.36 11.37 -6.04
CA LEU A 233 -19.75 10.71 -7.21
C LEU A 233 -20.75 9.78 -7.90
N LEU A 234 -21.55 8.99 -7.16
CA LEU A 234 -22.55 8.08 -7.73
C LEU A 234 -23.77 8.81 -8.33
N LYS A 235 -24.05 10.06 -7.93
CA LYS A 235 -25.15 10.86 -8.52
C LYS A 235 -24.82 11.34 -9.94
N GLU A 236 -23.53 11.53 -10.24
CA GLU A 236 -23.06 11.95 -11.57
C GLU A 236 -23.51 10.95 -12.64
N PRO A 237 -24.04 11.41 -13.78
CA PRO A 237 -24.64 10.53 -14.79
C PRO A 237 -23.66 9.47 -15.30
N ASP A 238 -22.39 9.84 -15.45
CA ASP A 238 -21.32 8.96 -15.96
C ASP A 238 -20.98 7.82 -14.99
N ASN A 239 -21.27 7.99 -13.71
CA ASN A 239 -20.84 7.09 -12.63
C ASN A 239 -21.96 6.19 -12.09
N ARG A 240 -23.23 6.43 -12.47
CA ARG A 240 -24.39 5.68 -11.95
C ARG A 240 -24.30 4.18 -12.17
N ASN A 241 -23.69 3.77 -13.28
CA ASN A 241 -23.51 2.38 -13.66
C ASN A 241 -22.10 1.85 -13.39
N SER A 242 -21.26 2.59 -12.64
CA SER A 242 -19.90 2.15 -12.31
C SER A 242 -19.93 1.19 -11.12
N PHE A 243 -19.82 -0.12 -11.36
CA PHE A 243 -19.82 -1.12 -10.29
C PHE A 243 -18.56 -1.00 -9.41
N CYS A 244 -17.46 -0.50 -9.97
CA CYS A 244 -16.27 -0.14 -9.20
C CYS A 244 -16.56 0.88 -8.09
N LEU A 245 -17.35 1.93 -8.36
CA LEU A 245 -17.72 2.92 -7.34
C LEU A 245 -18.75 2.38 -6.34
N TRP A 246 -19.73 1.61 -6.81
CA TRP A 246 -20.68 0.91 -5.93
C TRP A 246 -19.97 -0.05 -4.96
N LYS A 247 -18.98 -0.81 -5.45
CA LYS A 247 -18.12 -1.70 -4.65
C LYS A 247 -17.43 -0.94 -3.53
N GLN A 248 -16.82 0.22 -3.84
CA GLN A 248 -16.14 1.04 -2.83
C GLN A 248 -17.13 1.65 -1.82
N TYR A 249 -18.29 2.13 -2.26
CA TYR A 249 -19.30 2.68 -1.36
C TYR A 249 -19.86 1.62 -0.40
N ALA A 250 -20.18 0.43 -0.91
CA ALA A 250 -20.64 -0.68 -0.09
C ALA A 250 -19.56 -1.12 0.93
N HIS A 251 -18.30 -1.16 0.50
CA HIS A 251 -17.17 -1.46 1.40
C HIS A 251 -16.99 -0.39 2.49
N LEU A 252 -17.17 0.89 2.16
CA LEU A 252 -17.14 1.97 3.15
C LEU A 252 -18.21 1.81 4.23
N GLU A 253 -19.47 1.53 3.85
CA GLU A 253 -20.55 1.28 4.81
C GLU A 253 -20.21 0.08 5.70
N TRP A 254 -19.62 -0.96 5.12
CA TRP A 254 -19.18 -2.14 5.87
C TRP A 254 -18.08 -1.82 6.88
N LEU A 255 -17.06 -1.04 6.49
CA LEU A 255 -15.96 -0.62 7.35
C LEU A 255 -16.42 0.23 8.53
N LEU A 256 -17.48 1.03 8.33
CA LEU A 256 -18.07 1.85 9.38
C LEU A 256 -18.99 1.06 10.33
N GLY A 257 -19.15 -0.24 10.12
CA GLY A 257 -19.99 -1.13 10.94
C GLY A 257 -21.47 -1.14 10.55
N ASN A 258 -21.86 -0.46 9.47
CA ASN A 258 -23.23 -0.43 8.98
C ASN A 258 -23.51 -1.61 8.03
N THR A 259 -23.40 -2.83 8.55
CA THR A 259 -23.46 -4.06 7.74
C THR A 259 -24.77 -4.20 6.96
N GLU A 260 -25.92 -3.91 7.56
CA GLU A 260 -27.21 -4.00 6.86
C GLU A 260 -27.36 -2.98 5.74
N ASP A 261 -26.84 -1.76 5.92
CA ASP A 261 -26.87 -0.75 4.86
C ASP A 261 -25.89 -1.09 3.75
N ALA A 262 -24.70 -1.63 4.09
CA ALA A 262 -23.76 -2.15 3.12
C ALA A 262 -24.39 -3.27 2.26
N ARG A 263 -25.12 -4.21 2.88
CA ARG A 263 -25.88 -5.26 2.18
C ARG A 263 -26.90 -4.69 1.22
N LYS A 264 -27.70 -3.70 1.65
CA LYS A 264 -28.66 -3.01 0.76
C LYS A 264 -27.97 -2.36 -0.42
N VAL A 265 -26.80 -1.73 -0.21
CA VAL A 265 -26.02 -1.10 -1.29
C VAL A 265 -25.50 -2.17 -2.26
N PHE A 266 -24.95 -3.29 -1.78
CA PHE A 266 -24.55 -4.42 -2.62
C PHE A 266 -25.73 -4.98 -3.42
N ASP A 267 -26.85 -5.29 -2.75
CA ASP A 267 -28.04 -5.85 -3.40
C ASP A 267 -28.62 -4.88 -4.44
N SER A 268 -28.59 -3.57 -4.16
CA SER A 268 -29.01 -2.53 -5.12
C SER A 268 -28.10 -2.52 -6.35
N ALA A 269 -26.78 -2.54 -6.15
CA ALA A 269 -25.82 -2.58 -7.26
C ALA A 269 -25.97 -3.85 -8.11
N LEU A 270 -26.16 -5.01 -7.48
CA LEU A 270 -26.41 -6.28 -8.18
C LEU A 270 -27.73 -6.25 -8.96
N SER A 271 -28.76 -5.56 -8.46
CA SER A 271 -30.04 -5.41 -9.17
C SER A 271 -29.94 -4.55 -10.43
N ILE A 272 -29.05 -3.55 -10.44
CA ILE A 272 -28.78 -2.66 -11.58
C ILE A 272 -28.05 -3.42 -12.71
N ALA A 273 -27.23 -4.43 -12.36
CA ALA A 273 -26.38 -5.13 -13.32
C ALA A 273 -27.13 -6.00 -14.35
N GLY A 274 -28.37 -6.37 -14.09
CA GLY A 274 -29.17 -7.22 -14.99
C GLY A 274 -28.51 -8.58 -15.27
N SER A 275 -28.63 -9.08 -16.50
CA SER A 275 -28.16 -10.42 -16.91
C SER A 275 -26.69 -10.51 -17.34
N ARG A 276 -25.84 -9.53 -16.97
CA ARG A 276 -24.43 -9.45 -17.38
C ARG A 276 -23.54 -10.56 -16.81
N GLY A 277 -23.85 -11.04 -15.60
CA GLY A 277 -23.33 -12.29 -15.06
C GLY A 277 -21.81 -12.41 -15.00
N LEU A 278 -21.31 -13.62 -15.24
CA LEU A 278 -19.89 -13.98 -15.30
C LEU A 278 -19.09 -13.34 -16.45
N ARG A 279 -19.75 -12.60 -17.34
CA ARG A 279 -19.08 -11.90 -18.45
C ARG A 279 -18.53 -10.54 -18.06
N ASP A 280 -19.09 -9.94 -17.00
CA ASP A 280 -18.70 -8.62 -16.51
C ASP A 280 -17.76 -8.74 -15.31
N HIS A 281 -16.51 -8.32 -15.49
CA HIS A 281 -15.48 -8.43 -14.46
C HIS A 281 -15.77 -7.55 -13.24
N GLU A 282 -16.40 -6.38 -13.41
CA GLU A 282 -16.71 -5.49 -12.29
C GLU A 282 -17.80 -6.11 -11.41
N LEU A 283 -18.76 -6.79 -12.02
CA LEU A 283 -19.82 -7.53 -11.32
C LEU A 283 -19.25 -8.73 -10.55
N CYS A 284 -18.30 -9.46 -11.15
CA CYS A 284 -17.57 -10.52 -10.47
C CYS A 284 -16.79 -9.96 -9.26
N GLU A 285 -16.06 -8.86 -9.42
CA GLU A 285 -15.30 -8.22 -8.34
C GLU A 285 -16.19 -7.66 -7.21
N LEU A 286 -17.38 -7.14 -7.53
CA LEU A 286 -18.38 -6.70 -6.56
C LEU A 286 -18.92 -7.89 -5.76
N SER A 287 -19.33 -8.95 -6.46
CA SER A 287 -19.89 -10.17 -5.86
C SER A 287 -18.87 -10.91 -5.02
N LEU A 288 -17.62 -10.95 -5.48
CA LEU A 288 -16.50 -11.54 -4.76
C LEU A 288 -16.29 -10.82 -3.43
N LEU A 289 -16.15 -9.49 -3.44
CA LEU A 289 -15.95 -8.72 -2.21
C LEU A 289 -17.11 -8.92 -1.23
N TYR A 290 -18.36 -8.90 -1.72
CA TYR A 290 -19.53 -9.13 -0.86
C TYR A 290 -19.49 -10.52 -0.22
N ALA A 291 -19.20 -11.56 -1.00
CA ALA A 291 -19.06 -12.92 -0.49
C ALA A 291 -17.89 -13.06 0.52
N GLU A 292 -16.72 -12.47 0.23
CA GLU A 292 -15.55 -12.47 1.13
C GLU A 292 -15.88 -11.78 2.47
N LEU A 293 -16.54 -10.63 2.43
CA LEU A 293 -16.95 -9.89 3.63
C LEU A 293 -17.92 -10.69 4.50
N GLU A 294 -18.92 -11.34 3.90
CA GLU A 294 -19.85 -12.22 4.64
C GLU A 294 -19.13 -13.43 5.23
N VAL A 295 -18.21 -14.06 4.48
CA VAL A 295 -17.44 -15.21 4.97
C VAL A 295 -16.54 -14.83 6.16
N GLU A 296 -15.99 -13.62 6.20
CA GLU A 296 -15.15 -13.17 7.31
C GLU A 296 -15.92 -12.81 8.59
N LEU A 297 -17.26 -12.68 8.54
CA LEU A 297 -18.11 -12.53 9.73
C LEU A 297 -18.27 -13.84 10.53
N LEU A 298 -17.66 -14.94 10.07
CA LEU A 298 -17.81 -16.28 10.65
C LEU A 298 -17.56 -16.42 12.18
N PRO A 299 -16.73 -15.61 12.85
CA PRO A 299 -16.56 -15.74 14.30
C PRO A 299 -17.85 -15.50 15.10
N ASP A 300 -18.77 -14.66 14.60
CA ASP A 300 -19.93 -14.17 15.36
C ASP A 300 -21.31 -14.65 14.82
N ALA A 301 -21.40 -15.17 13.58
CA ALA A 301 -22.69 -15.30 12.87
C ALA A 301 -23.16 -16.73 12.50
N GLY A 302 -22.40 -17.79 12.81
CA GLY A 302 -22.78 -19.17 12.47
C GLY A 302 -22.97 -19.45 10.96
N GLY A 303 -23.53 -20.60 10.60
CA GLY A 303 -23.65 -21.09 9.20
C GLY A 303 -24.49 -20.22 8.25
N ALA A 304 -25.19 -19.18 8.74
CA ALA A 304 -26.00 -18.27 7.93
C ALA A 304 -25.15 -17.36 7.02
N ALA A 305 -23.97 -16.94 7.47
CA ALA A 305 -23.06 -16.10 6.69
C ALA A 305 -22.49 -16.86 5.48
N THR A 306 -22.10 -18.13 5.68
CA THR A 306 -21.71 -19.04 4.59
C THR A 306 -22.83 -19.26 3.59
N ALA A 307 -24.07 -19.44 4.06
CA ALA A 307 -25.23 -19.62 3.17
C ALA A 307 -25.46 -18.39 2.28
N ARG A 308 -25.28 -17.18 2.82
CA ARG A 308 -25.39 -15.94 2.04
C ARG A 308 -24.28 -15.80 1.00
N ALA A 309 -23.03 -16.07 1.36
CA ALA A 309 -21.91 -16.02 0.41
C ALA A 309 -22.10 -17.03 -0.74
N VAL A 310 -22.53 -18.26 -0.45
CA VAL A 310 -22.85 -19.27 -1.47
C VAL A 310 -23.99 -18.79 -2.37
N HIS A 311 -25.01 -18.15 -1.81
CA HIS A 311 -26.14 -17.61 -2.56
C HIS A 311 -25.75 -16.49 -3.52
N ILE A 312 -24.91 -15.56 -3.08
CA ILE A 312 -24.38 -14.47 -3.93
C ILE A 312 -23.64 -15.04 -5.14
N LEU A 313 -22.71 -15.98 -4.91
CA LEU A 313 -21.91 -16.60 -5.97
C LEU A 313 -22.76 -17.49 -6.89
N THR A 314 -23.74 -18.21 -6.36
CA THR A 314 -24.68 -19.02 -7.16
C THR A 314 -25.48 -18.13 -8.11
N ARG A 315 -25.99 -16.99 -7.62
CA ARG A 315 -26.76 -16.04 -8.42
C ARG A 315 -25.95 -15.39 -9.52
N LEU A 316 -24.70 -15.03 -9.23
CA LEU A 316 -23.77 -14.49 -10.22
C LEU A 316 -23.62 -15.45 -11.41
N ALA A 317 -23.59 -16.76 -11.16
CA ALA A 317 -23.47 -17.77 -12.20
C ALA A 317 -24.79 -18.08 -12.94
N GLU A 318 -25.94 -17.92 -12.29
CA GLU A 318 -27.26 -18.23 -12.88
C GLU A 318 -27.94 -17.05 -13.61
N ASN A 319 -27.39 -15.83 -13.53
CA ASN A 319 -27.94 -14.60 -14.13
C ASN A 319 -29.39 -14.28 -13.73
N GLY A 320 -29.81 -14.69 -12.52
CA GLY A 320 -31.18 -14.50 -12.03
C GLY A 320 -31.44 -13.09 -11.44
N PRO A 321 -32.71 -12.61 -11.41
CA PRO A 321 -33.06 -11.34 -10.79
C PRO A 321 -32.77 -11.33 -9.28
N CYS A 322 -32.26 -10.19 -8.77
CA CYS A 322 -31.90 -10.03 -7.37
C CYS A 322 -33.12 -10.00 -6.46
N GLY A 323 -33.36 -11.09 -5.72
CA GLY A 323 -34.27 -11.11 -4.56
C GLY A 323 -33.52 -11.03 -3.22
N PRO A 324 -34.19 -10.82 -2.07
CA PRO A 324 -33.55 -10.94 -0.76
C PRO A 324 -32.92 -12.33 -0.52
N CYS A 325 -31.90 -12.43 0.32
CA CYS A 325 -31.34 -13.72 0.74
C CYS A 325 -32.30 -14.40 1.72
N THR A 326 -33.06 -15.41 1.27
CA THR A 326 -34.10 -16.07 2.07
C THR A 326 -33.67 -17.37 2.77
N GLY A 327 -32.42 -17.81 2.63
CA GLY A 327 -31.91 -19.00 3.34
C GLY A 327 -30.91 -19.84 2.53
N GLN A 328 -30.86 -21.15 2.83
CA GLN A 328 -29.99 -22.14 2.18
C GLN A 328 -30.33 -22.32 0.70
N VAL A 329 -29.30 -22.30 -0.15
CA VAL A 329 -29.41 -22.55 -1.59
C VAL A 329 -29.66 -24.04 -1.84
N LEU A 330 -30.66 -24.37 -2.67
CA LEU A 330 -30.92 -25.76 -3.04
C LEU A 330 -29.73 -26.34 -3.83
N GLY A 331 -29.40 -27.61 -3.55
CA GLY A 331 -28.25 -28.29 -4.20
C GLY A 331 -28.30 -28.28 -5.73
N VAL A 332 -29.49 -28.24 -6.34
CA VAL A 332 -29.66 -28.17 -7.80
C VAL A 332 -29.07 -26.87 -8.36
N HIS A 333 -29.31 -25.74 -7.70
CA HIS A 333 -28.77 -24.44 -8.11
C HIS A 333 -27.25 -24.39 -7.93
N ILE A 334 -26.74 -25.01 -6.85
CA ILE A 334 -25.28 -25.14 -6.64
C ILE A 334 -24.63 -25.94 -7.79
N LEU A 335 -25.24 -27.05 -8.21
CA LEU A 335 -24.72 -27.86 -9.31
C LEU A 335 -24.79 -27.12 -10.66
N LYS A 336 -25.88 -26.36 -10.90
CA LYS A 336 -26.02 -25.56 -12.11
C LYS A 336 -25.00 -24.42 -12.16
N ALA A 337 -24.84 -23.68 -11.07
CA ALA A 337 -23.83 -22.64 -10.92
C ALA A 337 -22.40 -23.20 -11.12
N ARG A 338 -22.10 -24.38 -10.55
CA ARG A 338 -20.81 -25.05 -10.77
C ARG A 338 -20.53 -25.28 -12.25
N LYS A 339 -21.50 -25.85 -12.98
CA LYS A 339 -21.36 -26.08 -14.43
C LYS A 339 -21.19 -24.77 -15.20
N ALA A 340 -21.90 -23.71 -14.80
CA ALA A 340 -21.76 -22.39 -15.43
C ALA A 340 -20.36 -21.78 -15.21
N TYR A 341 -19.79 -21.90 -14.00
CA TYR A 341 -18.40 -21.50 -13.73
C TYR A 341 -17.39 -22.34 -14.52
N GLU A 342 -17.56 -23.66 -14.57
CA GLU A 342 -16.69 -24.56 -15.33
C GLU A 342 -16.70 -24.21 -16.82
N HIS A 343 -17.88 -23.99 -17.40
CA HIS A 343 -18.03 -23.56 -18.79
C HIS A 343 -17.39 -22.20 -19.02
N ALA A 344 -17.68 -21.20 -18.19
CA ALA A 344 -17.10 -19.86 -18.33
C ALA A 344 -15.57 -19.87 -18.21
N LEU A 345 -15.02 -20.72 -17.33
CA LEU A 345 -13.57 -20.90 -17.20
C LEU A 345 -12.99 -21.59 -18.43
N GLN A 346 -13.64 -22.62 -18.95
CA GLN A 346 -13.22 -23.30 -20.19
C GLN A 346 -13.29 -22.37 -21.39
N ASP A 347 -14.31 -21.52 -21.50
CA ASP A 347 -14.41 -20.50 -22.54
C ASP A 347 -13.22 -19.55 -22.49
N CYS A 348 -12.95 -18.95 -21.33
CA CYS A 348 -11.82 -18.02 -21.16
C CYS A 348 -10.46 -18.71 -21.36
N LEU A 349 -10.32 -20.00 -21.08
CA LEU A 349 -9.07 -20.74 -21.31
C LEU A 349 -8.96 -21.33 -22.73
N GLY A 350 -10.08 -21.51 -23.42
CA GLY A 350 -10.22 -22.17 -24.73
C GLY A 350 -10.26 -21.21 -25.91
N GLU A 351 -10.66 -19.95 -25.69
CA GLU A 351 -10.44 -18.85 -26.64
C GLU A 351 -8.94 -18.71 -26.91
N SER A 352 -8.42 -19.35 -27.96
CA SER A 352 -7.11 -19.00 -28.52
C SER A 352 -7.17 -17.51 -28.83
N CYS A 353 -6.44 -16.65 -28.09
CA CYS A 353 -6.62 -15.18 -28.17
C CYS A 353 -6.40 -14.63 -29.59
N VAL A 354 -7.44 -14.68 -30.39
CA VAL A 354 -7.53 -14.23 -31.77
C VAL A 354 -8.91 -13.58 -31.88
N SER A 355 -8.95 -12.30 -31.47
CA SER A 355 -10.00 -11.28 -31.67
C SER A 355 -10.94 -10.95 -30.48
N ASP A 356 -10.87 -9.65 -30.10
CA ASP A 356 -11.67 -8.77 -29.21
C ASP A 356 -12.50 -9.35 -28.05
N PRO A 357 -12.24 -8.95 -26.79
CA PRO A 357 -12.02 -7.56 -26.33
C PRO A 357 -10.54 -7.19 -26.05
N ALA A 358 -10.30 -5.93 -25.67
CA ALA A 358 -8.98 -5.41 -25.29
C ALA A 358 -8.27 -6.36 -24.30
N PRO A 359 -6.96 -6.66 -24.48
CA PRO A 359 -6.25 -7.66 -23.68
C PRO A 359 -6.44 -7.52 -22.17
N THR A 360 -6.45 -6.28 -21.67
CA THR A 360 -6.63 -5.95 -20.25
C THR A 360 -7.98 -6.38 -19.69
N GLU A 361 -9.08 -6.19 -20.44
CA GLU A 361 -10.43 -6.57 -19.99
C GLU A 361 -10.58 -8.08 -19.88
N PHE A 362 -10.00 -8.82 -20.83
CA PHE A 362 -9.95 -10.27 -20.79
C PHE A 362 -9.21 -10.77 -19.54
N PHE A 363 -8.03 -10.21 -19.22
CA PHE A 363 -7.29 -10.63 -18.03
C PHE A 363 -8.03 -10.29 -16.73
N ASN A 364 -8.65 -9.11 -16.64
CA ASN A 364 -9.46 -8.74 -15.47
C ASN A 364 -10.67 -9.66 -15.30
N ARG A 365 -11.34 -10.03 -16.40
CA ARG A 365 -12.44 -11.01 -16.40
C ARG A 365 -11.97 -12.39 -15.93
N LEU A 366 -10.84 -12.88 -16.45
CA LEU A 366 -10.29 -14.18 -16.04
C LEU A 366 -9.91 -14.18 -14.55
N ILE A 367 -9.25 -13.14 -14.05
CA ILE A 367 -8.86 -13.02 -12.64
C ILE A 367 -10.09 -13.07 -11.74
N SER A 368 -11.07 -12.21 -11.99
CA SER A 368 -12.28 -12.09 -11.18
C SER A 368 -13.14 -13.36 -11.22
N LEU A 369 -13.29 -13.97 -12.40
CA LEU A 369 -13.99 -15.25 -12.57
C LEU A 369 -13.33 -16.38 -11.76
N VAL A 370 -12.01 -16.53 -11.87
CA VAL A 370 -11.27 -17.60 -11.17
C VAL A 370 -11.37 -17.40 -9.66
N LYS A 371 -11.24 -16.17 -9.15
CA LYS A 371 -11.39 -15.88 -7.72
C LYS A 371 -12.80 -16.23 -7.21
N CYS A 372 -13.84 -15.82 -7.93
CA CYS A 372 -15.23 -16.20 -7.61
C CYS A 372 -15.40 -17.72 -7.59
N PHE A 373 -14.86 -18.42 -8.58
CA PHE A 373 -15.01 -19.88 -8.68
C PHE A 373 -14.25 -20.62 -7.57
N MET A 374 -13.03 -20.18 -7.23
CA MET A 374 -12.26 -20.73 -6.12
C MET A 374 -12.99 -20.55 -4.79
N LEU A 375 -13.55 -19.36 -4.51
CA LEU A 375 -14.32 -19.13 -3.30
C LEU A 375 -15.61 -19.97 -3.30
N PHE A 376 -16.30 -20.08 -4.43
CA PHE A 376 -17.51 -20.91 -4.56
C PHE A 376 -17.22 -22.40 -4.28
N GLN A 377 -16.13 -22.95 -4.83
CA GLN A 377 -15.73 -24.34 -4.58
C GLN A 377 -15.29 -24.56 -3.13
N TYR A 378 -14.60 -23.58 -2.55
CA TYR A 378 -14.24 -23.61 -1.14
C TYR A 378 -15.47 -23.70 -0.23
N LEU A 379 -16.48 -22.87 -0.47
CA LEU A 379 -17.68 -22.81 0.37
C LEU A 379 -18.65 -24.00 0.17
N THR A 380 -18.62 -24.65 -1.01
CA THR A 380 -19.57 -25.72 -1.34
C THR A 380 -19.01 -27.14 -1.23
N ILE A 381 -17.70 -27.33 -1.43
CA ILE A 381 -17.04 -28.64 -1.34
C ILE A 381 -15.94 -28.63 -0.27
N GLY A 382 -15.09 -27.60 -0.26
CA GLY A 382 -13.99 -27.46 0.68
C GLY A 382 -12.68 -27.02 0.04
N ILE A 383 -11.61 -26.97 0.84
CA ILE A 383 -10.31 -26.42 0.43
C ILE A 383 -9.68 -27.16 -0.74
N ASP A 384 -9.73 -28.49 -0.77
CA ASP A 384 -9.11 -29.29 -1.83
C ASP A 384 -9.73 -29.01 -3.20
N ALA A 385 -11.03 -28.70 -3.25
CA ALA A 385 -11.70 -28.34 -4.50
C ALA A 385 -11.22 -26.98 -5.02
N ALA A 386 -11.02 -26.00 -4.14
CA ALA A 386 -10.48 -24.70 -4.52
C ALA A 386 -9.02 -24.80 -5.00
N VAL A 387 -8.21 -25.64 -4.35
CA VAL A 387 -6.81 -25.91 -4.76
C VAL A 387 -6.75 -26.55 -6.15
N ARG A 388 -7.66 -27.49 -6.47
CA ARG A 388 -7.73 -28.09 -7.82
C ARG A 388 -8.01 -27.06 -8.92
N ILE A 389 -8.87 -26.07 -8.66
CA ILE A 389 -9.11 -24.97 -9.61
C ILE A 389 -7.84 -24.16 -9.83
N TYR A 390 -7.12 -23.83 -8.75
CA TYR A 390 -5.83 -23.15 -8.85
C TYR A 390 -4.83 -23.94 -9.71
N GLU A 391 -4.65 -25.24 -9.42
CA GLU A 391 -3.73 -26.10 -10.16
C GLU A 391 -4.09 -26.21 -11.64
N GLN A 392 -5.38 -26.34 -11.96
CA GLN A 392 -5.87 -26.39 -13.34
C GLN A 392 -5.54 -25.11 -14.11
N VAL A 393 -5.83 -23.93 -13.53
CA VAL A 393 -5.55 -22.64 -14.15
C VAL A 393 -4.05 -22.42 -14.28
N PHE A 394 -3.29 -22.74 -13.23
CA PHE A 394 -1.85 -22.59 -13.21
C PHE A 394 -1.16 -23.45 -14.28
N ALA A 395 -1.54 -24.72 -14.42
CA ALA A 395 -0.99 -25.63 -15.42
C ALA A 395 -1.30 -25.18 -16.85
N LYS A 396 -2.55 -24.76 -17.13
CA LYS A 396 -2.99 -24.30 -18.44
C LYS A 396 -2.27 -23.02 -18.88
N LEU A 397 -2.21 -22.01 -18.01
CA LEU A 397 -1.56 -20.74 -18.34
C LEU A 397 -0.04 -20.89 -18.40
N LYS A 398 0.59 -21.70 -17.54
CA LYS A 398 2.04 -21.95 -17.62
C LYS A 398 2.43 -22.74 -18.88
N GLY A 399 1.61 -23.69 -19.32
CA GLY A 399 1.80 -24.41 -20.57
C GLY A 399 1.77 -23.50 -21.81
N SER A 400 1.05 -22.38 -21.75
CA SER A 400 0.99 -21.37 -22.83
C SER A 400 2.21 -20.44 -22.89
N VAL A 401 3.16 -20.56 -21.95
CA VAL A 401 4.31 -19.65 -21.76
C VAL A 401 5.67 -20.29 -22.14
N SER A 402 5.69 -21.55 -22.60
CA SER A 402 6.95 -22.25 -22.92
C SER A 402 7.68 -21.67 -24.16
N PRO A 403 9.03 -21.74 -24.23
CA PRO A 403 9.87 -20.85 -25.03
C PRO A 403 10.44 -21.52 -26.29
N GLU A 404 10.01 -21.10 -27.48
CA GLU A 404 10.78 -21.31 -28.70
C GLU A 404 10.85 -20.01 -29.51
N GLY A 405 12.05 -19.42 -29.53
CA GLY A 405 12.56 -18.58 -30.60
C GLY A 405 11.86 -17.23 -30.85
N SER A 406 12.41 -16.16 -30.27
CA SER A 406 13.12 -15.11 -31.01
C SER A 406 13.07 -13.74 -30.30
N SER A 407 14.15 -13.01 -30.51
CA SER A 407 14.56 -11.74 -29.93
C SER A 407 13.65 -10.55 -30.26
N LEU A 408 13.81 -9.54 -29.39
CA LEU A 408 13.52 -8.12 -29.56
C LEU A 408 12.05 -7.68 -29.54
N GLU A 409 11.74 -6.93 -28.49
CA GLU A 409 10.70 -5.89 -28.39
C GLU A 409 9.23 -6.32 -28.60
N GLY A 410 8.46 -6.26 -27.49
CA GLY A 410 7.08 -5.80 -27.59
C GLY A 410 5.93 -6.81 -27.49
N SER A 411 6.03 -7.92 -26.75
CA SER A 411 4.81 -8.64 -26.35
C SER A 411 4.36 -8.25 -24.94
N ALA A 412 3.28 -7.47 -24.83
CA ALA A 412 2.63 -7.13 -23.56
C ALA A 412 1.99 -8.35 -22.86
N ARG A 413 1.86 -9.46 -23.59
CA ARG A 413 1.07 -10.66 -23.25
C ARG A 413 1.71 -11.60 -22.20
N PRO A 414 3.03 -11.87 -22.20
CA PRO A 414 3.66 -12.67 -21.14
C PRO A 414 3.63 -11.95 -19.78
N ARG A 415 3.77 -10.62 -19.79
CA ARG A 415 3.72 -9.79 -18.56
C ARG A 415 2.32 -9.77 -17.96
N SER A 416 1.28 -9.68 -18.77
CA SER A 416 -0.11 -9.70 -18.30
C SER A 416 -0.55 -11.08 -17.82
N LEU A 417 -0.13 -12.18 -18.47
CA LEU A 417 -0.37 -13.54 -17.97
C LEU A 417 0.32 -13.81 -16.62
N SER A 418 1.51 -13.26 -16.43
CA SER A 418 2.19 -13.31 -15.13
C SER A 418 1.38 -12.60 -14.04
N GLN A 419 0.75 -11.45 -14.34
CA GLN A 419 -0.11 -10.72 -13.40
C GLN A 419 -1.37 -11.51 -13.04
N VAL A 420 -1.99 -12.20 -14.01
CA VAL A 420 -3.13 -13.08 -13.74
C VAL A 420 -2.74 -14.18 -12.76
N LEU A 421 -1.65 -14.90 -13.05
CA LEU A 421 -1.19 -15.99 -12.19
C LEU A 421 -0.78 -15.50 -10.80
N GLU A 422 -0.17 -14.32 -10.69
CA GLU A 422 0.14 -13.68 -9.41
C GLU A 422 -1.13 -13.39 -8.61
N ALA A 423 -2.14 -12.76 -9.23
CA ALA A 423 -3.41 -12.44 -8.58
C ALA A 423 -4.18 -13.70 -8.11
N VAL A 424 -4.18 -14.76 -8.91
CA VAL A 424 -4.81 -16.04 -8.57
C VAL A 424 -4.02 -16.76 -7.47
N THR A 425 -2.68 -16.70 -7.50
CA THR A 425 -1.81 -17.26 -6.45
C THR A 425 -2.03 -16.55 -5.12
N LEU A 426 -2.21 -15.22 -5.12
CA LEU A 426 -2.59 -14.48 -3.93
C LEU A 426 -3.92 -15.00 -3.34
N MET A 427 -4.95 -15.16 -4.16
CA MET A 427 -6.24 -15.73 -3.71
C MET A 427 -6.09 -17.14 -3.13
N HIS A 428 -5.31 -18.00 -3.78
CA HIS A 428 -5.01 -19.35 -3.29
C HIS A 428 -4.39 -19.32 -1.88
N THR A 429 -3.36 -18.50 -1.69
CA THR A 429 -2.70 -18.37 -0.37
C THR A 429 -3.61 -17.72 0.68
N SER A 430 -4.47 -16.78 0.29
CA SER A 430 -5.49 -16.17 1.16
C SER A 430 -6.52 -17.19 1.65
N LEU A 431 -7.04 -18.04 0.77
CA LEU A 431 -7.97 -19.11 1.13
C LEU A 431 -7.35 -20.13 2.08
N LEU A 432 -6.12 -20.57 1.81
CA LEU A 432 -5.39 -21.47 2.71
C LEU A 432 -5.18 -20.83 4.10
N ARG A 433 -4.80 -19.56 4.15
CA ARG A 433 -4.66 -18.80 5.41
C ARG A 433 -5.98 -18.69 6.16
N PHE A 434 -7.07 -18.38 5.45
CA PHE A 434 -8.40 -18.30 6.04
C PHE A 434 -8.85 -19.65 6.59
N HIS A 435 -8.70 -20.73 5.81
CA HIS A 435 -9.06 -22.08 6.21
C HIS A 435 -8.29 -22.52 7.47
N MET A 436 -6.99 -22.27 7.53
CA MET A 436 -6.16 -22.52 8.71
C MET A 436 -6.57 -21.70 9.95
N LYS A 437 -7.19 -20.53 9.75
CA LYS A 437 -7.68 -19.69 10.86
C LYS A 437 -8.96 -20.26 11.45
N ILE A 438 -9.87 -20.77 10.61
CA ILE A 438 -11.20 -21.24 11.04
C ILE A 438 -11.26 -22.74 11.35
N SER A 439 -10.26 -23.52 10.93
CA SER A 439 -10.25 -24.97 11.05
C SER A 439 -8.87 -25.52 11.41
N VAL A 440 -8.84 -26.72 11.99
CA VAL A 440 -7.59 -27.43 12.30
C VAL A 440 -7.03 -28.00 10.99
N TYR A 441 -6.02 -27.33 10.43
CA TYR A 441 -5.42 -27.70 9.15
C TYR A 441 -3.87 -27.69 9.20
N PRO A 442 -3.18 -28.63 8.54
CA PRO A 442 -1.72 -28.68 8.53
C PRO A 442 -1.07 -27.44 7.92
N LEU A 443 0.10 -27.04 8.43
CA LEU A 443 0.84 -25.87 7.92
C LEU A 443 1.58 -26.14 6.60
N ALA A 444 1.85 -27.41 6.27
CA ALA A 444 2.68 -27.78 5.13
C ALA A 444 2.14 -27.25 3.78
N PRO A 445 0.85 -27.40 3.44
CA PRO A 445 0.32 -26.94 2.14
C PRO A 445 0.46 -25.43 1.95
N LEU A 446 0.16 -24.63 2.97
CA LEU A 446 0.32 -23.18 2.90
C LEU A 446 1.79 -22.77 2.79
N ARG A 447 2.68 -23.43 3.51
CA ARG A 447 4.12 -23.17 3.43
C ARG A 447 4.67 -23.48 2.04
N GLU A 448 4.24 -24.59 1.44
CA GLU A 448 4.66 -25.01 0.09
C GLU A 448 4.10 -24.05 -0.97
N ALA A 449 2.80 -23.73 -0.90
CA ALA A 449 2.17 -22.75 -1.78
C ALA A 449 2.90 -21.40 -1.76
N LEU A 450 3.24 -20.87 -0.57
CA LEU A 450 3.98 -19.62 -0.45
C LEU A 450 5.43 -19.73 -0.95
N SER A 451 6.10 -20.87 -0.70
CA SER A 451 7.48 -21.08 -1.16
C SER A 451 7.57 -21.13 -2.67
N GLU A 452 6.64 -21.81 -3.33
CA GLU A 452 6.56 -21.86 -4.80
C GLU A 452 6.13 -20.51 -5.38
N ALA A 453 5.15 -19.84 -4.78
CA ALA A 453 4.72 -18.51 -5.19
C ALA A 453 5.87 -17.49 -5.15
N LEU A 454 6.67 -17.49 -4.09
CA LEU A 454 7.77 -16.55 -3.91
C LEU A 454 8.98 -16.82 -4.83
N LYS A 455 9.14 -18.06 -5.33
CA LYS A 455 10.11 -18.34 -6.40
C LYS A 455 9.70 -17.70 -7.73
N LEU A 456 8.39 -17.63 -7.99
CA LEU A 456 7.83 -17.06 -9.22
C LEU A 456 7.65 -15.54 -9.13
N TYR A 457 7.25 -15.04 -7.97
CA TYR A 457 6.91 -13.63 -7.72
C TYR A 457 7.73 -13.05 -6.56
N PRO A 458 9.07 -12.99 -6.67
CA PRO A 458 9.93 -12.56 -5.57
C PRO A 458 9.77 -11.09 -5.21
N GLY A 459 9.16 -10.26 -6.08
CA GLY A 459 8.90 -8.84 -5.81
C GLY A 459 7.60 -8.55 -5.08
N ASN A 460 6.78 -9.56 -4.75
CA ASN A 460 5.47 -9.33 -4.13
C ASN A 460 5.59 -9.25 -2.58
N PRO A 461 5.41 -8.07 -1.96
CA PRO A 461 5.58 -7.93 -0.52
C PRO A 461 4.47 -8.60 0.30
N VAL A 462 3.28 -8.79 -0.28
CA VAL A 462 2.15 -9.47 0.39
C VAL A 462 2.49 -10.93 0.66
N LEU A 463 3.04 -11.62 -0.33
CA LEU A 463 3.46 -13.02 -0.20
C LEU A 463 4.58 -13.17 0.84
N TRP A 464 5.55 -12.25 0.84
CA TRP A 464 6.63 -12.25 1.82
C TRP A 464 6.15 -12.03 3.26
N ARG A 465 5.23 -11.08 3.47
CA ARG A 465 4.60 -10.85 4.78
C ARG A 465 3.89 -12.11 5.28
N ALA A 466 3.10 -12.76 4.41
CA ALA A 466 2.44 -14.03 4.74
C ALA A 466 3.44 -15.14 5.07
N TYR A 467 4.52 -15.27 4.30
CA TYR A 467 5.56 -16.27 4.51
C TYR A 467 6.29 -16.09 5.84
N ILE A 468 6.78 -14.88 6.16
CA ILE A 468 7.49 -14.62 7.42
C ILE A 468 6.60 -14.88 8.64
N ARG A 469 5.32 -14.51 8.58
CA ARG A 469 4.33 -14.76 9.64
C ARG A 469 4.23 -16.24 10.00
N ILE A 470 4.30 -17.11 9.00
CA ILE A 470 4.26 -18.55 9.19
C ILE A 470 5.59 -19.08 9.71
N GLN A 471 6.69 -18.60 9.14
CA GLN A 471 8.02 -19.06 9.53
C GLN A 471 8.36 -18.65 10.96
N SER A 472 7.90 -17.48 11.43
CA SER A 472 8.12 -17.02 12.81
C SER A 472 7.45 -17.92 13.85
N LYS A 473 6.37 -18.62 13.48
CA LYS A 473 5.72 -19.64 14.30
C LYS A 473 6.39 -21.02 14.23
N SER A 474 7.38 -21.20 13.37
CA SER A 474 8.05 -22.48 13.12
C SER A 474 9.49 -22.49 13.64
N HIS A 475 9.93 -23.60 14.23
CA HIS A 475 11.30 -23.73 14.78
C HIS A 475 12.39 -23.99 13.72
N SER A 476 12.08 -23.88 12.42
CA SER A 476 12.96 -24.37 11.35
C SER A 476 13.78 -23.27 10.65
N ALA A 477 14.57 -22.51 11.41
CA ALA A 477 15.38 -21.39 10.90
C ALA A 477 16.29 -21.77 9.72
N SER A 478 16.93 -22.94 9.76
CA SER A 478 17.85 -23.37 8.68
C SER A 478 17.15 -23.59 7.34
N LYS A 479 15.89 -24.06 7.33
CA LYS A 479 15.12 -24.20 6.07
C LYS A 479 14.76 -22.83 5.50
N THR A 480 14.30 -21.93 6.36
CA THR A 480 13.98 -20.54 5.98
C THR A 480 15.21 -19.83 5.40
N ARG A 481 16.37 -19.99 6.03
CA ARG A 481 17.66 -19.46 5.56
C ARG A 481 18.04 -19.97 4.18
N ARG A 482 18.02 -21.29 3.98
CA ARG A 482 18.32 -21.90 2.67
C ARG A 482 17.37 -21.41 1.58
N PHE A 483 16.10 -21.20 1.92
CA PHE A 483 15.12 -20.65 0.98
C PHE A 483 15.46 -19.21 0.59
N PHE A 484 15.67 -18.31 1.56
CA PHE A 484 16.10 -16.94 1.27
C PHE A 484 17.39 -16.91 0.45
N ASP A 485 18.40 -17.69 0.86
CA ASP A 485 19.69 -17.75 0.17
C ASP A 485 19.57 -18.27 -1.28
N ALA A 486 18.55 -19.08 -1.60
CA ALA A 486 18.27 -19.53 -2.96
C ALA A 486 17.57 -18.42 -3.78
N VAL A 487 16.55 -17.78 -3.20
CA VAL A 487 15.78 -16.74 -3.89
C VAL A 487 16.64 -15.49 -4.14
N THR A 488 17.37 -15.00 -3.14
CA THR A 488 18.20 -13.78 -3.26
C THR A 488 19.32 -13.88 -4.28
N ARG A 489 19.79 -15.09 -4.61
CA ARG A 489 20.78 -15.32 -5.67
C ARG A 489 20.22 -15.20 -7.08
N SER A 490 18.92 -15.44 -7.25
CA SER A 490 18.25 -15.50 -8.56
C SER A 490 17.34 -14.30 -8.82
N ALA A 491 16.84 -13.66 -7.77
CA ALA A 491 15.87 -12.58 -7.83
C ALA A 491 16.55 -11.22 -8.03
N LYS A 492 16.03 -10.44 -9.00
CA LYS A 492 16.37 -9.02 -9.19
C LYS A 492 15.75 -8.07 -8.16
N PRO A 493 14.49 -8.28 -7.71
CA PRO A 493 13.85 -7.37 -6.77
C PRO A 493 14.53 -7.35 -5.39
N LEU A 494 14.38 -6.24 -4.65
CA LEU A 494 15.03 -6.03 -3.35
C LEU A 494 14.26 -6.67 -2.18
N GLU A 495 12.98 -6.95 -2.36
CA GLU A 495 12.07 -7.50 -1.34
C GLU A 495 12.62 -8.78 -0.68
N PRO A 496 13.17 -9.79 -1.39
CA PRO A 496 13.75 -10.97 -0.76
C PRO A 496 14.86 -10.63 0.24
N TRP A 497 15.69 -9.62 -0.03
CA TRP A 497 16.74 -9.16 0.88
C TRP A 497 16.15 -8.45 2.10
N LEU A 498 15.23 -7.52 1.88
CA LEU A 498 14.54 -6.77 2.95
C LEU A 498 13.86 -7.72 3.94
N PHE A 499 13.12 -8.70 3.41
CA PHE A 499 12.40 -9.68 4.21
C PHE A 499 13.34 -10.73 4.84
N ALA A 500 14.46 -11.09 4.21
CA ALA A 500 15.48 -11.92 4.86
C ALA A 500 16.09 -11.23 6.09
N ILE A 501 16.42 -9.94 5.95
CA ILE A 501 16.94 -9.10 7.04
C ILE A 501 15.92 -9.01 8.17
N GLU A 502 14.66 -8.68 7.86
CA GLU A 502 13.62 -8.56 8.88
C GLU A 502 13.35 -9.89 9.58
N ALA A 503 13.36 -11.02 8.85
CA ALA A 503 13.21 -12.34 9.45
C ALA A 503 14.33 -12.70 10.44
N GLU A 504 15.59 -12.35 10.16
CA GLU A 504 16.70 -12.53 11.12
C GLU A 504 16.65 -11.53 12.27
N LYS A 505 16.24 -10.27 12.04
CA LYS A 505 16.02 -9.27 13.10
C LYS A 505 14.92 -9.72 14.07
N MET A 506 13.79 -10.21 13.57
CA MET A 506 12.72 -10.78 14.40
C MET A 506 13.23 -11.97 15.23
N ARG A 507 14.06 -12.83 14.65
CA ARG A 507 14.68 -13.95 15.37
C ARG A 507 15.63 -13.49 16.47
N LYS A 508 16.48 -12.49 16.19
CA LYS A 508 17.37 -11.90 17.19
C LYS A 508 16.57 -11.32 18.37
N ARG A 509 15.52 -10.53 18.10
CA ARG A 509 14.61 -10.00 19.14
C ARG A 509 13.97 -11.11 19.98
N LEU A 510 13.54 -12.20 19.35
CA LEU A 510 12.96 -13.35 20.06
C LEU A 510 13.97 -14.00 21.01
N VAL A 511 15.21 -14.24 20.55
CA VAL A 511 16.28 -14.82 21.38
C VAL A 511 16.61 -13.90 22.55
N GLU A 512 16.76 -12.60 22.30
CA GLU A 512 17.02 -11.59 23.34
C GLU A 512 15.88 -11.49 24.36
N THR A 513 14.62 -11.64 23.93
CA THR A 513 13.46 -11.62 24.83
C THR A 513 13.46 -12.84 25.74
N VAL A 514 13.73 -14.04 25.21
CA VAL A 514 13.77 -15.28 25.99
C VAL A 514 14.89 -15.25 27.03
N GLN A 515 16.06 -14.68 26.70
CA GLN A 515 17.18 -14.57 27.64
C GLN A 515 16.91 -13.62 28.82
N ARG A 516 16.08 -12.57 28.63
CA ARG A 516 15.81 -11.55 29.66
C ARG A 516 14.76 -11.95 30.69
N VAL A 517 13.90 -12.93 30.39
CA VAL A 517 12.73 -13.26 31.23
C VAL A 517 13.07 -14.17 32.42
N ASP A 518 14.14 -14.98 32.35
CA ASP A 518 14.36 -16.03 33.37
C ASP A 518 15.46 -15.76 34.41
N GLY A 519 16.26 -14.68 34.33
CA GLY A 519 17.27 -14.31 35.34
C GLY A 519 18.34 -15.37 35.67
N ARG A 520 18.23 -16.58 35.12
CA ARG A 520 19.21 -17.67 35.07
C ARG A 520 19.70 -17.72 33.65
N GLU A 521 21.02 -17.73 33.47
CA GLU A 521 21.68 -17.81 32.17
C GLU A 521 21.31 -19.10 31.42
N VAL A 522 20.17 -19.09 30.72
CA VAL A 522 19.87 -20.11 29.72
C VAL A 522 20.76 -19.81 28.52
N HIS A 523 21.89 -20.51 28.46
CA HIS A 523 22.78 -20.50 27.31
C HIS A 523 22.02 -21.05 26.11
N ALA A 524 21.41 -20.16 25.31
CA ALA A 524 20.98 -20.53 23.98
C ALA A 524 22.19 -21.10 23.23
N THR A 525 22.04 -22.25 22.58
CA THR A 525 23.11 -22.96 21.86
C THR A 525 23.68 -22.16 20.67
N ILE A 526 23.14 -20.97 20.38
CA ILE A 526 23.57 -20.06 19.32
C ILE A 526 24.16 -18.83 20.01
N PRO A 527 25.47 -18.58 19.86
CA PRO A 527 26.07 -17.32 20.32
C PRO A 527 25.35 -16.13 19.71
N GLU A 528 24.99 -15.12 20.51
CA GLU A 528 24.37 -13.85 20.06
C GLU A 528 25.18 -13.16 18.94
N THR A 529 26.49 -13.40 18.94
CA THR A 529 27.44 -12.93 17.92
C THR A 529 27.11 -13.49 16.53
N GLY A 530 26.69 -14.76 16.43
CA GLY A 530 26.42 -15.42 15.14
C GLY A 530 25.26 -14.81 14.36
N LEU A 531 24.14 -14.49 15.04
CA LEU A 531 23.01 -13.80 14.41
C LEU A 531 23.38 -12.38 13.99
N THR A 532 24.15 -11.70 14.83
CA THR A 532 24.61 -10.33 14.56
C THR A 532 25.49 -10.27 13.30
N HIS A 533 26.47 -11.17 13.18
CA HIS A 533 27.30 -11.27 11.96
C HIS A 533 26.47 -11.65 10.73
N ARG A 534 25.47 -12.53 10.88
CA ARG A 534 24.59 -12.90 9.77
C ARG A 534 23.74 -11.73 9.28
N ILE A 535 23.14 -10.96 10.18
CA ILE A 535 22.36 -9.76 9.81
C ILE A 535 23.27 -8.74 9.08
N ARG A 536 24.49 -8.50 9.59
CA ARG A 536 25.47 -7.64 8.89
C ARG A 536 25.78 -8.15 7.49
N ALA A 537 26.06 -9.45 7.34
CA ALA A 537 26.34 -10.04 6.03
C ALA A 537 25.16 -9.92 5.06
N LEU A 538 23.91 -10.00 5.54
CA LEU A 538 22.72 -9.77 4.72
C LEU A 538 22.65 -8.31 4.24
N PHE A 539 22.89 -7.33 5.10
CA PHE A 539 22.97 -5.92 4.71
C PHE A 539 24.09 -5.70 3.69
N ASP A 540 25.31 -6.15 4.00
CA ASP A 540 26.47 -5.96 3.12
C ASP A 540 26.26 -6.60 1.75
N ASN A 541 25.55 -7.74 1.67
CA ASN A 541 25.21 -8.38 0.39
C ASN A 541 24.10 -7.66 -0.37
N ALA A 542 23.04 -7.21 0.33
CA ALA A 542 21.95 -6.47 -0.30
C ALA A 542 22.45 -5.15 -0.93
N LEU A 543 23.38 -4.48 -0.26
CA LEU A 543 23.99 -3.22 -0.69
C LEU A 543 24.98 -3.36 -1.87
N ARG A 544 25.38 -4.59 -2.26
CA ARG A 544 26.22 -4.81 -3.46
C ARG A 544 25.45 -4.59 -4.76
N SER A 545 24.12 -4.65 -4.71
CA SER A 545 23.28 -4.41 -5.88
C SER A 545 23.01 -2.92 -6.04
N ASP A 546 22.91 -2.44 -7.29
CA ASP A 546 22.57 -1.03 -7.58
C ASP A 546 21.21 -0.63 -7.00
N SER A 547 20.26 -1.57 -6.96
CA SER A 547 18.93 -1.33 -6.37
C SER A 547 18.99 -1.23 -4.86
N GLY A 548 19.87 -1.98 -4.20
CA GLY A 548 20.06 -1.94 -2.75
C GLY A 548 20.85 -0.72 -2.30
N SER A 549 21.95 -0.39 -2.97
CA SER A 549 22.78 0.78 -2.62
C SER A 549 22.02 2.10 -2.78
N ARG A 550 21.07 2.19 -3.70
CA ARG A 550 20.24 3.38 -3.92
C ARG A 550 18.93 3.39 -3.13
N CYS A 551 18.74 2.48 -2.18
CA CYS A 551 17.53 2.40 -1.37
C CYS A 551 17.74 3.03 0.02
N PRO A 552 17.16 4.20 0.32
CA PRO A 552 17.32 4.85 1.62
C PRO A 552 16.90 3.96 2.80
N LEU A 553 15.77 3.26 2.69
CA LEU A 553 15.26 2.35 3.72
C LEU A 553 16.30 1.32 4.16
N LEU A 554 17.01 0.71 3.21
CA LEU A 554 18.00 -0.32 3.51
C LEU A 554 19.16 0.26 4.34
N TRP A 555 19.61 1.46 4.01
CA TRP A 555 20.62 2.19 4.79
C TRP A 555 20.10 2.57 6.17
N ARG A 556 18.90 3.14 6.27
CA ARG A 556 18.26 3.48 7.55
C ARG A 556 18.17 2.25 8.45
N MET A 557 17.71 1.12 7.92
CA MET A 557 17.64 -0.16 8.64
C MET A 557 19.02 -0.65 9.10
N TYR A 558 20.06 -0.49 8.28
CA TYR A 558 21.42 -0.92 8.64
C TYR A 558 22.02 -0.03 9.73
N LEU A 559 21.87 1.29 9.60
CA LEU A 559 22.29 2.28 10.59
C LEU A 559 21.63 2.03 11.93
N ASN A 560 20.31 1.94 11.95
CA ASN A 560 19.55 1.64 13.16
C ASN A 560 20.01 0.33 13.82
N PHE A 561 20.29 -0.70 13.01
CA PHE A 561 20.82 -1.97 13.52
C PHE A 561 22.21 -1.82 14.14
N LEU A 562 23.16 -1.13 13.50
CA LEU A 562 24.51 -0.95 14.05
C LEU A 562 24.53 -0.06 15.30
N VAL A 563 23.71 0.99 15.32
CA VAL A 563 23.54 1.87 16.50
C VAL A 563 22.97 1.08 17.66
N SER A 564 21.99 0.20 17.43
CA SER A 564 21.44 -0.69 18.47
C SER A 564 22.47 -1.66 19.09
N LEU A 565 23.60 -1.87 18.40
CA LEU A 565 24.71 -2.70 18.89
C LEU A 565 25.80 -1.87 19.61
N GLY A 566 25.65 -0.55 19.69
CA GLY A 566 26.61 0.36 20.33
C GLY A 566 27.89 0.62 19.53
N ASN A 567 27.98 0.20 18.26
CA ASN A 567 29.19 0.38 17.45
C ASN A 567 29.19 1.74 16.73
N LYS A 568 29.48 2.82 17.47
CA LYS A 568 29.43 4.20 16.94
C LYS A 568 30.32 4.40 15.71
N GLU A 569 31.58 4.01 15.76
CA GLU A 569 32.55 4.21 14.66
C GLU A 569 32.10 3.54 13.35
N ARG A 570 31.65 2.28 13.43
CA ARG A 570 31.17 1.56 12.24
C ARG A 570 29.87 2.15 11.73
N SER A 571 28.97 2.57 12.62
CA SER A 571 27.73 3.24 12.22
C SER A 571 28.02 4.54 11.46
N LYS A 572 28.99 5.36 11.90
CA LYS A 572 29.45 6.54 11.16
C LYS A 572 30.00 6.19 9.79
N GLY A 573 30.88 5.20 9.70
CA GLY A 573 31.40 4.73 8.41
C GLY A 573 30.31 4.24 7.45
N VAL A 574 29.22 3.65 7.97
CA VAL A 574 28.05 3.27 7.16
C VAL A 574 27.20 4.49 6.79
N PHE A 575 27.11 5.50 7.66
CA PHE A 575 26.38 6.74 7.39
C PHE A 575 26.99 7.48 6.20
N TYR A 576 28.30 7.75 6.20
CA TYR A 576 28.95 8.42 5.07
C TYR A 576 28.87 7.60 3.77
N LYS A 577 28.90 6.26 3.86
CA LYS A 577 28.63 5.40 2.68
C LYS A 577 27.20 5.54 2.17
N ALA A 578 26.22 5.65 3.07
CA ALA A 578 24.84 5.91 2.70
C ALA A 578 24.72 7.25 1.98
N LEU A 579 25.40 8.30 2.46
CA LEU A 579 25.41 9.62 1.83
C LEU A 579 26.03 9.64 0.44
N GLN A 580 27.07 8.84 0.20
CA GLN A 580 27.66 8.68 -1.13
C GLN A 580 26.70 8.08 -2.15
N ASN A 581 25.76 7.23 -1.71
CA ASN A 581 24.83 6.52 -2.59
C ASN A 581 23.43 7.15 -2.65
N CYS A 582 23.00 7.80 -1.56
CA CYS A 582 21.69 8.41 -1.39
C CYS A 582 21.78 9.85 -0.85
N PRO A 583 22.51 10.78 -1.49
CA PRO A 583 22.71 12.13 -0.97
C PRO A 583 21.40 12.94 -0.87
N TRP A 584 20.41 12.64 -1.71
CA TRP A 584 19.10 13.32 -1.74
C TRP A 584 18.20 12.98 -0.56
N ALA A 585 18.49 11.90 0.17
CA ALA A 585 17.58 11.35 1.17
C ALA A 585 17.77 12.04 2.53
N LYS A 586 17.10 13.18 2.73
CA LYS A 586 17.11 13.97 3.98
C LYS A 586 16.91 13.13 5.24
N VAL A 587 16.05 12.10 5.17
CA VAL A 587 15.80 11.14 6.26
C VAL A 587 17.07 10.49 6.84
N LEU A 588 18.13 10.30 6.06
CA LEU A 588 19.40 9.73 6.54
C LEU A 588 20.16 10.72 7.44
N TYR A 589 20.07 12.01 7.15
CA TYR A 589 20.68 13.07 7.97
C TYR A 589 19.90 13.24 9.26
N MET A 590 18.56 13.20 9.18
CA MET A 590 17.68 13.22 10.35
C MET A 590 17.95 12.03 11.29
N ASP A 591 18.12 10.83 10.74
CA ASP A 591 18.51 9.65 11.53
C ASP A 591 19.91 9.83 12.14
N ALA A 592 20.85 10.47 11.43
CA ALA A 592 22.21 10.71 11.93
C ALA A 592 22.24 11.70 13.09
N VAL A 593 21.47 12.80 13.05
CA VAL A 593 21.34 13.72 14.19
C VAL A 593 20.81 13.00 15.43
N GLU A 594 19.87 12.06 15.24
CA GLU A 594 19.33 11.25 16.32
C GLU A 594 20.35 10.24 16.89
N TYR A 595 21.18 9.64 16.03
CA TYR A 595 22.13 8.58 16.42
C TYR A 595 23.50 9.12 16.87
N PHE A 596 23.89 10.31 16.41
CA PHE A 596 25.15 10.98 16.69
C PHE A 596 24.90 12.44 17.09
N PRO A 597 24.25 12.68 18.24
CA PRO A 597 23.89 14.04 18.65
C PRO A 597 25.10 14.97 18.83
N ASP A 598 26.27 14.40 19.13
CA ASP A 598 27.53 15.13 19.27
C ASP A 598 28.03 15.75 17.95
N GLU A 599 27.57 15.25 16.80
CA GLU A 599 27.99 15.69 15.45
C GLU A 599 26.89 16.47 14.72
N MET A 600 25.88 16.95 15.45
CA MET A 600 24.73 17.65 14.89
C MET A 600 25.12 18.81 13.96
N GLN A 601 26.08 19.65 14.36
CA GLN A 601 26.58 20.76 13.54
C GLN A 601 27.16 20.27 12.20
N GLU A 602 28.06 19.29 12.23
CA GLU A 602 28.68 18.74 11.02
C GLU A 602 27.63 18.14 10.08
N ILE A 603 26.62 17.47 10.63
CA ILE A 603 25.53 16.88 9.83
C ILE A 603 24.70 17.97 9.16
N LEU A 604 24.46 19.10 9.84
CA LEU A 604 23.72 20.23 9.29
C LEU A 604 24.53 20.95 8.22
N ASP A 605 25.82 21.17 8.45
CA ASP A 605 26.73 21.74 7.45
C ASP A 605 26.76 20.86 6.19
N LEU A 606 26.74 19.52 6.34
CA LEU A 606 26.63 18.59 5.23
C LEU A 606 25.28 18.69 4.51
N MET A 607 24.17 18.90 5.23
CA MET A 607 22.86 19.13 4.59
C MET A 607 22.91 20.38 3.73
N THR A 608 23.46 21.49 4.26
CA THR A 608 23.64 22.74 3.53
C THR A 608 24.58 22.58 2.32
N GLU A 609 25.71 21.88 2.46
CA GLU A 609 26.64 21.58 1.36
C GLU A 609 25.97 20.78 0.23
N LYS A 610 25.04 19.88 0.59
CA LYS A 610 24.27 19.09 -0.38
C LYS A 610 23.00 19.78 -0.85
N GLU A 611 22.83 21.07 -0.55
CA GLU A 611 21.66 21.88 -0.92
C GLU A 611 20.34 21.26 -0.43
N LEU A 612 20.42 20.48 0.66
CA LEU A 612 19.25 19.97 1.35
C LEU A 612 18.71 21.05 2.25
N ARG A 613 17.41 21.30 2.10
CA ARG A 613 16.71 22.29 2.88
C ARG A 613 16.72 21.96 4.37
N VAL A 614 17.23 22.89 5.18
CA VAL A 614 17.17 22.91 6.64
C VAL A 614 16.13 23.95 7.04
N ARG A 615 15.06 23.54 7.72
CA ARG A 615 13.92 24.44 8.04
C ARG A 615 14.13 25.26 9.30
N LEU A 616 14.90 24.74 10.24
CA LEU A 616 15.27 25.42 11.47
C LEU A 616 16.78 25.54 11.54
N LEU A 617 17.29 26.76 11.40
CA LEU A 617 18.70 27.05 11.55
C LEU A 617 19.12 26.93 13.01
N LEU A 618 20.40 26.67 13.26
CA LEU A 618 20.90 26.45 14.61
C LEU A 618 20.90 27.73 15.44
N GLU A 619 21.15 28.87 14.79
CA GLU A 619 21.12 30.21 15.37
C GLU A 619 19.69 30.58 15.76
N GLU A 620 18.72 30.25 14.93
CA GLU A 620 17.30 30.45 15.21
C GLU A 620 16.85 29.59 16.41
N LEU A 621 17.29 28.33 16.47
CA LEU A 621 17.02 27.46 17.61
C LEU A 621 17.61 28.03 18.92
N GLU A 622 18.79 28.66 18.87
CA GLU A 622 19.39 29.29 20.06
C GLU A 622 18.50 30.43 20.57
N LEU A 623 18.02 31.29 19.68
CA LEU A 623 17.10 32.38 20.06
C LEU A 623 15.80 31.83 20.68
N LEU A 624 15.21 30.80 20.10
CA LEU A 624 13.97 30.19 20.61
C LEU A 624 14.14 29.51 21.99
N LEU A 625 15.36 29.13 22.35
CA LEU A 625 15.71 28.53 23.64
C LEU A 625 16.09 29.57 24.71
N GLU A 626 16.46 30.79 24.30
CA GLU A 626 16.78 31.90 25.19
C GLU A 626 15.53 32.65 25.69
N ASP A 627 14.49 32.73 24.87
CA ASP A 627 13.12 33.11 25.27
C ASP A 627 12.47 32.04 26.16
#